data_AF-J3ECP7-F1
#
_entry.id   AF-J3ECP7-F1
#
_cell.length_a   1.000
_cell.length_b   1.000
_cell.length_c   1.000
_cell.angle_alpha   90.00
_cell.angle_beta   90.00
_cell.angle_gamma   90.00
#
_symmetry.space_group_name_H-M   'P 1'
#
loop_
_entity.id
_entity.type
_entity.pdbx_description
1 polymer ?
#
loop_
_entity_poly.entity_id
_entity_poly.type
_entity_poly.pdbx_seq_one_letter_code
_entity_poly.pdbx_strand_id
1 'polypeptide(L)'
;MSSMTTQPPMAPVYRKAFKTWRPVILYFGNKNCYACEMAEPVFREIAGKYKDHAHIYVLSTSESPRHPDVTGTPTVLFYKDGKLLKKLKGIGTRETLEADFARHIGKLRPKRAARKPRHDVPWLQKTLQSLCTAPRARERLSR
;
A
#
# COMPACT_ATOMS: atom_id res chain seq x y z
N MET A 1 -17.57 25.66 7.77
CA MET A 1 -16.75 25.91 8.98
C MET A 1 -15.85 24.71 9.19
N SER A 2 -14.60 24.77 8.72
CA SER A 2 -13.67 23.63 8.79
C SER A 2 -13.08 23.55 10.19
N SER A 3 -13.50 22.54 10.95
CA SER A 3 -12.95 22.24 12.27
C SER A 3 -11.44 22.05 12.18
N MET A 4 -10.69 23.03 12.69
CA MET A 4 -9.25 22.92 12.89
C MET A 4 -9.02 21.90 14.01
N THR A 5 -8.80 20.64 13.64
CA THR A 5 -8.23 19.66 14.56
C THR A 5 -6.84 20.12 14.96
N THR A 6 -6.69 20.63 16.18
CA THR A 6 -5.42 20.90 16.85
C THR A 6 -4.66 19.58 16.99
N GLN A 7 -3.89 19.26 15.96
CA GLN A 7 -2.86 18.24 16.04
C GLN A 7 -1.65 18.87 16.76
N PRO A 8 -0.97 18.14 17.67
CA PRO A 8 0.24 18.65 18.32
C PRO A 8 1.26 19.11 17.27
N PRO A 9 2.13 20.08 17.59
CA PRO A 9 3.11 20.61 16.64
C PRO A 9 4.09 19.50 16.22
N MET A 10 3.77 18.84 15.11
CA MET A 10 4.63 17.85 14.46
C MET A 10 5.55 18.54 13.45
N ALA A 11 6.74 17.97 13.24
CA ALA A 11 7.67 18.47 12.25
C ALA A 11 7.02 18.61 10.85
N PRO A 12 7.36 19.65 10.07
CA PRO A 12 6.75 19.90 8.75
C PRO A 12 6.82 18.71 7.78
N VAL A 13 7.86 17.88 7.92
CA VAL A 13 8.08 16.68 7.10
C VAL A 13 6.92 15.69 7.22
N TYR A 14 6.40 15.46 8.44
CA TYR A 14 5.28 14.53 8.65
C TYR A 14 3.97 15.07 8.07
N ARG A 15 3.75 16.38 8.16
CA ARG A 15 2.56 17.03 7.57
C ARG A 15 2.48 16.82 6.06
N LYS A 16 3.62 16.82 5.37
CA LYS A 16 3.69 16.54 3.93
C LYS A 16 3.31 15.08 3.62
N ALA A 17 3.78 14.14 4.43
CA ALA A 17 3.49 12.71 4.24
C ALA A 17 2.00 12.39 4.37
N PHE A 18 1.25 13.13 5.20
CA PHE A 18 -0.18 12.88 5.42
C PHE A 18 -1.12 13.51 4.39
N LYS A 19 -0.61 14.31 3.44
CA LYS A 19 -1.43 14.91 2.37
C LYS A 19 -1.70 13.90 1.24
N THR A 20 -2.21 12.73 1.60
CA THR A 20 -2.51 11.63 0.67
C THR A 20 -3.84 10.99 1.03
N TRP A 21 -4.59 10.55 0.03
CA TRP A 21 -5.83 9.78 0.24
C TRP A 21 -5.57 8.37 0.80
N ARG A 22 -4.35 7.86 0.59
CA ARG A 22 -3.94 6.53 1.06
C ARG A 22 -3.57 6.60 2.55
N PRO A 23 -3.89 5.55 3.33
CA PRO A 23 -3.40 5.43 4.70
C PRO A 23 -1.87 5.51 4.74
N VAL A 24 -1.33 6.13 5.79
CA VAL A 24 0.10 6.26 6.03
C VAL A 24 0.46 5.49 7.30
N ILE A 25 1.39 4.55 7.22
CA ILE A 25 1.92 3.81 8.37
C ILE A 25 3.35 4.25 8.61
N LEU A 26 3.64 4.65 9.84
CA LEU A 26 4.99 5.02 10.28
C LEU A 26 5.46 4.00 11.32
N TYR A 27 6.59 3.35 11.04
CA TYR A 27 7.32 2.56 12.01
C TYR A 27 8.51 3.37 12.54
N PHE A 28 8.61 3.50 13.85
CA PHE A 28 9.72 4.16 14.54
C PHE A 28 10.57 3.11 15.26
N GLY A 29 11.81 2.95 14.83
CA GLY A 29 12.80 2.03 15.40
C GLY A 29 14.16 2.69 15.56
N ASN A 30 15.13 1.94 16.08
CA ASN A 30 16.53 2.35 16.13
C ASN A 30 17.42 1.10 16.00
N LYS A 31 18.66 1.26 15.52
CA LYS A 31 19.66 0.18 15.45
C LYS A 31 20.09 -0.28 16.84
N ASN A 32 20.11 0.63 17.82
CA ASN A 32 20.44 0.32 19.22
C ASN A 32 19.20 -0.13 20.03
N CYS A 33 18.37 -0.99 19.47
CA CYS A 33 17.13 -1.45 20.11
C CYS A 33 16.93 -2.94 19.81
N TYR A 34 17.17 -3.79 20.80
CA TYR A 34 17.04 -5.25 20.68
C TYR A 34 15.62 -5.68 20.25
N ALA A 35 14.60 -5.07 20.85
CA ALA A 35 13.21 -5.35 20.46
C ALA A 35 12.91 -4.93 19.01
N CYS A 36 13.61 -3.93 18.48
CA CYS A 36 13.40 -3.45 17.12
C CYS A 36 14.03 -4.40 16.09
N GLU A 37 15.16 -5.02 16.41
CA GLU A 37 15.86 -5.98 15.53
C GLU A 37 14.98 -7.18 15.18
N MET A 38 14.27 -7.73 16.17
CA MET A 38 13.33 -8.84 15.97
C MET A 38 12.06 -8.42 15.23
N ALA A 39 11.62 -7.19 15.44
CA ALA A 39 10.28 -6.78 15.11
C ALA A 39 10.20 -6.06 13.74
N GLU A 40 11.24 -5.31 13.38
CA GLU A 40 11.36 -4.69 12.05
C GLU A 40 11.18 -5.66 10.86
N PRO A 41 11.82 -6.85 10.81
CA PRO A 41 11.63 -7.77 9.68
C PRO A 41 10.18 -8.27 9.59
N VAL A 42 9.54 -8.57 10.72
CA VAL A 42 8.13 -8.98 10.78
C VAL A 42 7.23 -7.87 10.26
N PHE A 43 7.48 -6.63 10.68
CA PHE A 43 6.75 -5.46 10.18
C PHE A 43 6.94 -5.29 8.67
N ARG A 44 8.17 -5.35 8.17
CA ARG A 44 8.48 -5.19 6.74
C ARG A 44 7.80 -6.24 5.88
N GLU A 45 7.76 -7.49 6.33
CA GLU A 45 7.10 -8.57 5.60
C GLU A 45 5.59 -8.34 5.47
N ILE A 46 4.93 -8.02 6.59
CA ILE A 46 3.49 -7.75 6.61
C ILE A 46 3.19 -6.50 5.79
N ALA A 47 3.94 -5.42 6.02
CA ALA A 47 3.74 -4.15 5.33
C ALA A 47 4.00 -4.26 3.82
N GLY A 48 4.91 -5.14 3.40
CA GLY A 48 5.17 -5.45 1.99
C GLY A 48 3.93 -5.92 1.24
N LYS A 49 3.00 -6.63 1.91
CA LYS A 49 1.70 -7.04 1.34
C LYS A 49 0.77 -5.86 1.04
N TYR A 50 0.95 -4.74 1.74
CA TYR A 50 0.09 -3.54 1.67
C TYR A 50 0.74 -2.34 0.95
N LYS A 51 1.93 -2.50 0.36
CA LYS A 51 2.68 -1.42 -0.31
C LYS A 51 1.88 -0.68 -1.40
N ASP A 52 0.96 -1.38 -2.06
CA ASP A 52 0.13 -0.83 -3.15
C ASP A 52 -1.15 -0.16 -2.64
N HIS A 53 -1.47 -0.34 -1.36
CA HIS A 53 -2.68 0.19 -0.71
C HIS A 53 -2.40 1.29 0.31
N ALA A 54 -1.21 1.32 0.93
CA ALA A 54 -0.82 2.33 1.91
C ALA A 54 0.60 2.87 1.65
N HIS A 55 0.91 4.06 2.18
CA HIS A 55 2.27 4.57 2.25
C HIS A 55 2.91 4.11 3.55
N ILE A 56 3.98 3.33 3.46
CA ILE A 56 4.65 2.76 4.63
C ILE A 56 6.05 3.36 4.72
N TYR A 57 6.41 3.90 5.88
CA TYR A 57 7.73 4.45 6.15
C TYR A 57 8.33 3.77 7.38
N VAL A 58 9.58 3.34 7.26
CA VAL A 58 10.41 2.85 8.37
C VAL A 58 11.39 3.96 8.71
N LEU A 59 11.30 4.49 9.92
CA LEU A 59 12.05 5.66 10.36
C LEU A 59 12.93 5.29 11.56
N SER A 60 14.17 5.79 11.52
CA SER A 60 15.07 5.73 12.66
C SER A 60 14.86 6.94 13.57
N THR A 61 14.70 6.71 14.87
CA THR A 61 14.49 7.81 15.84
C THR A 61 15.71 8.73 16.00
N SER A 62 16.90 8.27 15.61
CA SER A 62 18.13 9.09 15.58
C SER A 62 18.18 10.06 14.39
N GLU A 63 17.57 9.69 13.26
CA GLU A 63 17.66 10.46 12.00
C GLU A 63 16.40 11.27 11.72
N SER A 64 15.27 10.90 12.34
CA SER A 64 13.98 11.54 12.14
C SER A 64 13.62 12.46 13.31
N PRO A 65 12.93 13.59 13.05
CA PRO A 65 12.53 14.51 14.11
C PRO A 65 11.59 13.82 15.11
N ARG A 66 11.65 14.22 16.37
CA ARG A 66 10.84 13.58 17.42
C ARG A 66 9.35 13.75 17.12
N HIS A 67 8.63 12.64 17.12
CA HIS A 67 7.17 12.62 16.94
C HIS A 67 6.49 12.62 18.33
N PRO A 68 5.47 13.47 18.59
CA PRO A 68 4.84 13.63 19.91
C PRO A 68 4.24 12.31 20.43
N ASP A 69 3.61 11.55 19.54
CA ASP A 69 3.04 10.24 19.89
C ASP A 69 4.07 9.11 20.03
N VAL A 70 5.35 9.34 19.80
CA VAL A 70 6.38 8.30 19.93
C VAL A 70 7.14 8.48 21.24
N THR A 71 6.76 7.68 22.23
CA THR A 71 7.38 7.69 23.56
C THR A 71 8.58 6.74 23.64
N GLY A 72 8.58 5.67 22.84
CA GLY A 72 9.64 4.66 22.80
C GLY A 72 9.61 3.86 21.51
N THR A 73 10.60 3.00 21.30
CA THR A 73 10.73 2.13 20.13
C THR A 73 10.65 0.65 20.53
N PRO A 74 10.08 -0.23 19.70
CA PRO A 74 9.43 0.05 18.43
C PRO A 74 8.02 0.61 18.62
N THR A 75 7.63 1.60 17.81
CA THR A 75 6.25 2.14 17.80
C THR A 75 5.72 2.20 16.37
N VAL A 76 4.47 1.79 16.15
CA VAL A 76 3.78 1.87 14.86
C VAL A 76 2.61 2.86 14.96
N LEU A 77 2.55 3.83 14.06
CA LEU A 77 1.47 4.78 13.95
C LEU A 77 0.71 4.58 12.64
N PHE A 78 -0.61 4.50 12.73
CA PHE A 78 -1.52 4.43 11.59
C PHE A 78 -2.21 5.77 11.41
N TYR A 79 -2.04 6.38 10.24
CA TYR A 79 -2.67 7.62 9.85
C TYR A 79 -3.60 7.43 8.66
N LYS A 80 -4.70 8.17 8.66
CA LYS A 80 -5.61 8.29 7.52
C LYS A 80 -6.22 9.68 7.51
N ASP A 81 -6.22 10.33 6.36
CA ASP A 81 -6.73 11.70 6.19
C ASP A 81 -6.12 12.69 7.20
N GLY A 82 -4.82 12.54 7.50
CA GLY A 82 -4.10 13.36 8.48
C GLY A 82 -4.49 13.13 9.95
N LYS A 83 -5.30 12.11 10.24
CA LYS A 83 -5.70 11.76 11.62
C LYS A 83 -5.02 10.47 12.05
N LEU A 84 -4.53 10.46 13.29
CA LEU A 84 -4.00 9.26 13.93
C LEU A 84 -5.16 8.31 14.24
N LEU A 85 -5.19 7.15 13.58
CA LEU A 85 -6.21 6.12 13.78
C LEU A 85 -5.85 5.18 14.94
N LYS A 86 -4.57 4.78 15.00
CA LYS A 86 -4.10 3.79 15.97
C LYS A 86 -2.61 3.99 16.23
N LYS A 87 -2.24 3.81 17.49
CA LYS A 87 -0.86 3.76 17.97
C LYS A 87 -0.62 2.39 18.58
N LEU A 88 0.42 1.70 18.12
CA LEU A 88 0.90 0.45 18.70
C LEU A 88 2.23 0.71 19.42
N LYS A 89 2.27 0.41 20.71
CA LYS A 89 3.49 0.41 21.52
C LYS A 89 4.15 -0.97 21.35
N GLY A 90 4.87 -1.16 20.26
CA GLY A 90 5.40 -2.45 19.84
C GLY A 90 4.57 -3.09 18.72
N ILE A 91 5.04 -4.22 18.23
CA ILE A 91 4.47 -4.90 17.06
C ILE A 91 3.61 -6.10 17.45
N GLY A 92 3.67 -6.55 18.71
CA GLY A 92 2.92 -7.70 19.19
C GLY A 92 3.29 -8.98 18.45
N THR A 93 2.30 -9.84 18.18
CA THR A 93 2.47 -11.02 17.32
C THR A 93 2.15 -10.70 15.87
N ARG A 94 2.64 -11.53 14.94
CA ARG A 94 2.37 -11.38 13.49
C ARG A 94 0.87 -11.27 13.21
N GLU A 95 0.05 -12.09 13.86
CA GLU A 95 -1.40 -12.15 13.66
C GLU A 95 -2.08 -10.86 14.10
N THR A 96 -1.65 -10.30 15.24
CA THR A 96 -2.20 -9.03 15.75
C THR A 96 -1.87 -7.87 14.83
N LEU A 97 -0.63 -7.83 14.31
CA LEU A 97 -0.21 -6.80 13.38
C LEU A 97 -0.96 -6.93 12.05
N GLU A 98 -1.10 -8.14 11.50
CA GLU A 98 -1.87 -8.37 10.29
C GLU A 98 -3.34 -7.96 10.44
N ALA A 99 -3.95 -8.23 11.60
CA ALA A 99 -5.31 -7.81 11.90
C ALA A 99 -5.45 -6.27 11.95
N ASP A 100 -4.49 -5.56 12.57
CA ASP A 100 -4.50 -4.10 12.59
C ASP A 100 -4.30 -3.49 11.19
N PHE A 101 -3.41 -4.06 10.38
CA PHE A 101 -3.24 -3.66 8.97
C PHE A 101 -4.54 -3.87 8.17
N ALA A 102 -5.16 -5.05 8.28
CA ALA A 102 -6.40 -5.36 7.59
C ALA A 102 -7.55 -4.45 8.02
N ARG A 103 -7.61 -4.09 9.31
CA ARG A 103 -8.66 -3.23 9.87
C ARG A 103 -8.52 -1.77 9.45
N HIS A 104 -7.29 -1.25 9.39
CA HIS A 104 -7.06 0.18 9.12
C HIS A 104 -6.79 0.52 7.65
N ILE A 105 -6.22 -0.40 6.88
CA ILE A 105 -5.98 -0.24 5.44
C ILE A 105 -7.16 -0.81 4.61
N GLY A 106 -7.83 -1.83 5.16
CA GLY A 106 -8.90 -2.58 4.49
C GLY A 106 -8.41 -3.93 3.97
N LYS A 107 -9.36 -4.78 3.56
CA LYS A 107 -9.07 -6.10 2.98
C LYS A 107 -8.33 -5.91 1.64
N LEU A 108 -7.14 -6.51 1.52
CA LEU A 108 -6.44 -6.60 0.24
C LEU A 108 -7.35 -7.28 -0.77
N ARG A 109 -7.70 -6.59 -1.87
CA ARG A 109 -8.33 -7.29 -2.98
C ARG A 109 -7.27 -8.21 -3.58
N PRO A 110 -7.59 -9.49 -3.83
CA PRO A 110 -6.65 -10.36 -4.52
C PRO A 110 -6.25 -9.69 -5.82
N LYS A 111 -4.95 -9.59 -6.10
CA LYS A 111 -4.43 -9.10 -7.38
C LYS A 111 -5.13 -9.94 -8.44
N ARG A 112 -6.03 -9.33 -9.21
CA ARG A 112 -6.78 -10.06 -10.24
C ARG A 112 -5.74 -10.77 -11.09
N ALA A 113 -5.72 -12.10 -11.04
CA ALA A 113 -4.87 -12.90 -11.91
C ALA A 113 -5.09 -12.37 -13.32
N ALA A 114 -4.01 -12.08 -14.05
CA ALA A 114 -4.12 -11.59 -15.41
C ALA A 114 -5.04 -12.55 -16.16
N ARG A 115 -6.18 -12.05 -16.66
CA ARG A 115 -7.11 -12.87 -17.42
C ARG A 115 -6.30 -13.40 -18.61
N LYS A 116 -6.20 -14.72 -18.73
CA LYS A 116 -5.63 -15.32 -19.93
C LYS A 116 -6.35 -14.70 -21.14
N PRO A 117 -5.62 -14.21 -22.16
CA PRO A 117 -6.28 -13.69 -23.35
C PRO A 117 -7.20 -14.77 -23.91
N ARG A 118 -8.41 -14.39 -24.30
CA ARG A 118 -9.44 -15.34 -24.79
C ARG A 118 -8.99 -16.11 -26.04
N HIS A 119 -8.02 -15.54 -26.74
CA HIS A 119 -7.45 -16.09 -27.95
C HIS A 119 -5.94 -16.09 -27.84
N ASP A 120 -5.33 -17.19 -28.22
CA ASP A 120 -3.89 -17.31 -28.36
C ASP A 120 -3.42 -16.71 -29.70
N VAL A 121 -2.12 -16.45 -29.81
CA VAL A 121 -1.51 -15.89 -31.03
C VAL A 121 -1.78 -16.79 -32.26
N PRO A 122 -1.72 -18.14 -32.15
CA PRO A 122 -2.09 -19.02 -33.25
C PRO A 122 -3.55 -18.86 -33.73
N TRP A 123 -4.52 -18.74 -32.81
CA TRP A 123 -5.90 -18.44 -33.18
C TRP A 123 -6.01 -17.10 -33.90
N LEU A 124 -5.34 -16.05 -33.41
CA LEU A 124 -5.37 -14.71 -34.03
C LEU A 124 -4.82 -14.73 -35.46
N GLN A 125 -3.70 -15.42 -35.67
CA GLN A 125 -3.12 -15.57 -37.00
C GLN A 125 -4.08 -16.29 -37.95
N LYS A 126 -4.71 -17.38 -37.50
CA LYS A 126 -5.67 -18.14 -38.33
C LYS A 126 -6.92 -17.33 -38.65
N THR A 127 -7.46 -16.57 -37.70
CA THR A 127 -8.64 -15.72 -37.90
C THR A 127 -8.34 -14.55 -38.82
N LEU A 128 -7.19 -13.88 -38.66
CA LEU A 128 -6.83 -12.75 -39.53
C LEU A 128 -6.57 -13.20 -40.98
N GLN A 129 -6.04 -14.41 -41.18
CA GLN A 129 -5.83 -15.00 -42.51
C GLN A 129 -7.15 -15.28 -43.27
N SER A 130 -8.26 -15.51 -42.56
CA SER A 130 -9.57 -15.76 -43.19
C SER A 130 -10.37 -14.48 -43.43
N LEU A 131 -9.95 -13.34 -42.87
CA LEU A 131 -10.60 -12.05 -43.12
C LEU A 131 -10.21 -11.53 -44.50
N CYS A 132 -11.22 -11.32 -45.34
CA CYS A 132 -11.06 -10.60 -46.60
C CYS A 132 -11.29 -9.10 -46.36
N THR A 133 -10.62 -8.24 -47.10
CA THR A 133 -10.96 -6.81 -47.13
C THR A 133 -12.39 -6.62 -47.66
N ALA A 134 -13.12 -5.65 -47.11
CA ALA A 134 -14.50 -5.36 -47.48
C ALA A 134 -14.78 -5.32 -49.00
N PRO A 135 -13.92 -4.75 -49.87
CA PRO A 135 -14.11 -4.83 -51.33
C PRO A 135 -14.08 -6.27 -51.89
N ARG A 136 -13.15 -7.13 -51.45
CA ARG A 136 -13.08 -8.55 -51.89
C ARG A 136 -14.24 -9.41 -51.41
N ALA A 137 -14.80 -9.11 -50.24
CA ALA A 137 -15.98 -9.81 -49.73
C ALA A 137 -17.22 -9.48 -50.57
N ARG A 138 -17.34 -8.22 -51.00
CA ARG A 138 -18.47 -7.72 -51.81
C ARG A 138 -18.51 -8.37 -53.20
N GLU A 139 -17.35 -8.56 -53.83
CA GLU A 139 -17.20 -9.25 -55.13
C GLU A 139 -17.59 -10.74 -55.08
N ARG A 140 -17.39 -11.39 -53.93
CA ARG A 140 -17.71 -12.82 -53.72
C ARG A 140 -19.19 -13.10 -53.46
N LEU A 141 -19.93 -12.10 -52.97
CA LEU A 141 -21.36 -12.20 -52.66
C LEU A 141 -22.27 -11.78 -53.84
N SER A 142 -21.68 -11.17 -54.88
CA SER A 142 -22.39 -10.71 -56.09
C SER A 142 -22.33 -11.70 -57.26
N ARG A 143 -21.94 -12.96 -57.03
CA ARG A 143 -22.06 -14.08 -57.96
C ARG A 143 -23.12 -15.04 -57.44
#